data_AF-A0A7Y0XCN7-F1
#
_entry.id   AF-A0A7Y0XCN7-F1
#
_cell.length_a   1.000
_cell.length_b   1.000
_cell.length_c   1.000
_cell.angle_alpha   90.00
_cell.angle_beta   90.00
_cell.angle_gamma   90.00
#
_symmetry.space_group_name_H-M   'P 1'
#
loop_
_entity.id
_entity.type
_entity.pdbx_description
1 polymer ?
#
loop_
_entity_poly.entity_id
_entity_poly.type
_entity_poly.pdbx_seq_one_letter_code
_entity_poly.pdbx_strand_id
1 'polypeptide(L)'
;GILSPHQTREERTPGIKDVAIDFYNRYPEDIALFKEMGFNCLRLSLAWSRIFPNGDELEPNEEGLAFYDKIFDELAEHNIQPF
;
A
#
# COMPACT_ATOMS: atom_id res chain seq x y z
N GLY A 1 -15.97 -30.42 0.48
CA GLY A 1 -16.16 -29.09 -0.13
C GLY A 1 -14.87 -28.72 -0.82
N ILE A 2 -14.94 -28.29 -2.09
CA ILE A 2 -13.76 -28.07 -2.92
C ILE A 2 -13.16 -26.70 -2.56
N LEU A 3 -12.41 -26.65 -1.46
CA LEU A 3 -11.52 -25.53 -1.19
C LEU A 3 -10.14 -25.95 -1.71
N SER A 4 -9.64 -25.23 -2.70
CA SER A 4 -8.24 -25.37 -3.12
C SER A 4 -7.32 -25.18 -1.91
N PRO A 5 -6.18 -25.90 -1.84
CA PRO A 5 -5.24 -25.73 -0.75
C PRO A 5 -4.77 -24.27 -0.68
N HIS A 6 -4.58 -23.77 0.55
CA HIS A 6 -3.94 -22.48 0.78
C HIS A 6 -2.53 -22.53 0.20
N GLN A 7 -2.25 -21.70 -0.80
CA GLN A 7 -0.91 -21.56 -1.37
C GLN A 7 -0.28 -20.29 -0.84
N THR A 8 0.97 -20.37 -0.40
CA THR A 8 1.74 -19.19 -0.02
C THR A 8 2.13 -18.38 -1.26
N ARG A 9 2.47 -17.09 -1.07
CA ARG A 9 2.83 -16.19 -2.18
C ARG A 9 4.05 -16.67 -2.96
N GLU A 10 4.97 -17.38 -2.32
CA GLU A 10 6.21 -17.89 -2.92
C GLU A 10 5.98 -19.10 -3.84
N GLU A 11 4.92 -19.88 -3.58
CA GLU A 11 4.63 -21.13 -4.27
C GLU A 11 3.68 -20.96 -5.47
N ARG A 12 3.16 -19.74 -5.69
CA ARG A 12 2.19 -19.45 -6.75
C ARG A 12 2.81 -18.68 -7.92
N THR A 13 2.23 -18.86 -9.11
CA THR A 13 2.54 -18.00 -10.25
C THR A 13 2.16 -16.54 -9.93
N PRO A 14 3.03 -15.55 -10.25
CA PRO A 14 2.73 -14.14 -10.10
C PRO A 14 1.43 -13.79 -10.84
N GLY A 15 0.51 -13.13 -10.14
CA GLY A 15 -0.71 -12.60 -10.69
C GLY A 15 -0.63 -11.09 -10.92
N ILE A 16 -1.67 -10.54 -11.54
CA ILE A 16 -1.76 -9.10 -11.83
C ILE A 16 -1.71 -8.20 -10.59
N LYS A 17 -2.08 -8.75 -9.41
CA LYS A 17 -2.11 -8.01 -8.15
C LYS A 17 -0.74 -7.88 -7.50
N ASP A 18 0.25 -8.67 -7.91
CA ASP A 18 1.58 -8.63 -7.32
C ASP A 18 2.31 -7.32 -7.65
N VAL A 19 2.03 -6.75 -8.83
CA VAL A 19 2.56 -5.45 -9.27
C VAL A 19 1.47 -4.36 -9.27
N ALA A 20 0.24 -4.68 -9.67
CA ALA A 20 -0.84 -3.70 -9.86
C ALA A 20 -0.40 -2.52 -10.77
N ILE A 21 -0.54 -1.27 -10.31
CA ILE A 21 -0.03 -0.07 -10.99
C ILE A 21 1.36 0.37 -10.50
N ASP A 22 2.02 -0.47 -9.70
CA ASP A 22 3.31 -0.18 -9.07
C ASP A 22 3.36 1.05 -8.15
N PHE A 23 2.20 1.41 -7.56
CA PHE A 23 2.10 2.52 -6.60
C PHE A 23 3.05 2.34 -5.40
N TYR A 24 3.41 1.10 -5.07
CA TYR A 24 4.34 0.83 -3.97
C TYR A 24 5.71 1.48 -4.18
N ASN A 25 6.20 1.54 -5.42
CA ASN A 25 7.50 2.12 -5.74
C ASN A 25 7.37 3.55 -6.29
N ARG A 26 6.22 3.89 -6.88
CA ARG A 26 6.01 5.13 -7.65
C ARG A 26 5.14 6.18 -6.98
N TYR A 27 4.73 5.97 -5.73
CA TYR A 27 3.91 6.94 -5.00
C TYR A 27 4.44 8.39 -5.00
N PRO A 28 5.77 8.68 -5.00
CA PRO A 28 6.25 10.06 -5.05
C PRO A 28 5.87 10.75 -6.37
N GLU A 29 6.09 10.06 -7.49
CA GLU A 29 5.77 10.57 -8.82
C GLU A 29 4.26 10.73 -8.99
N ASP A 30 3.48 9.75 -8.52
CA ASP A 30 2.02 9.77 -8.61
C ASP A 30 1.42 10.90 -7.77
N ILE A 31 1.95 11.16 -6.56
CA ILE A 31 1.51 12.27 -5.68
C ILE A 31 1.84 13.63 -6.31
N ALA A 32 3.02 13.78 -6.91
CA ALA A 32 3.39 15.00 -7.63
C ALA A 32 2.42 15.28 -8.79
N LEU A 33 2.02 14.24 -9.54
CA LEU A 33 1.02 14.36 -10.61
C LEU A 33 -0.36 14.72 -10.05
N PHE A 34 -0.80 14.14 -8.92
CA PHE A 34 -2.06 14.52 -8.28
C PHE A 34 -2.07 15.99 -7.86
N LYS A 35 -0.92 16.51 -7.43
CA LYS A 35 -0.77 17.94 -7.12
C LYS A 35 -0.89 18.80 -8.37
N GLU A 36 -0.24 18.43 -9.47
CA GLU A 36 -0.35 19.14 -10.75
C GLU A 36 -1.80 19.20 -11.25
N MET A 37 -2.56 18.11 -11.04
CA MET A 37 -3.98 18.04 -11.38
C MET A 37 -4.90 18.85 -10.44
N GLY A 38 -4.35 19.43 -9.35
CA GLY A 38 -5.10 20.28 -8.41
C GLY A 38 -5.85 19.52 -7.32
N PHE A 39 -5.43 18.30 -6.98
CA PHE A 39 -6.09 17.52 -5.93
C PHE A 39 -5.75 18.12 -4.55
N ASN A 40 -6.76 18.22 -3.70
CA ASN A 40 -6.63 18.71 -2.32
C ASN A 40 -6.64 17.58 -1.28
N CYS A 41 -7.13 16.41 -1.67
CA CYS A 41 -7.34 15.27 -0.82
C CYS A 41 -7.09 13.97 -1.61
N LEU A 42 -6.41 13.01 -0.99
CA LEU A 42 -6.23 11.67 -1.53
C LEU A 42 -6.79 10.66 -0.52
N ARG A 43 -7.81 9.90 -0.96
CA ARG A 43 -8.35 8.79 -0.17
C ARG A 43 -7.54 7.54 -0.46
N LEU A 44 -6.96 6.92 0.56
CA LEU A 44 -6.22 5.66 0.43
C LEU A 44 -6.70 4.60 1.42
N SER A 45 -6.43 3.33 1.10
CA SER A 45 -6.70 2.21 2.01
C SER A 45 -5.39 1.62 2.51
N LEU A 46 -5.29 1.44 3.83
CA LEU A 46 -4.19 0.70 4.44
C LEU A 46 -4.41 -0.79 4.19
N ALA A 47 -3.37 -1.47 3.68
CA ALA A 47 -3.40 -2.89 3.44
C ALA A 47 -3.13 -3.62 4.75
N TRP A 48 -4.16 -4.23 5.33
CA TRP A 48 -4.06 -4.93 6.62
C TRP A 48 -2.94 -5.98 6.61
N SER A 49 -2.83 -6.74 5.51
CA SER A 49 -1.78 -7.75 5.32
C SER A 49 -0.36 -7.21 5.24
N ARG A 50 -0.15 -5.88 5.21
CA ARG A 50 1.18 -5.26 5.33
C ARG A 50 1.53 -4.94 6.78
N ILE A 51 0.52 -4.64 7.60
CA ILE A 51 0.67 -4.31 9.02
C ILE A 51 0.65 -5.60 9.85
N PHE A 52 -0.26 -6.52 9.55
CA PHE A 52 -0.36 -7.85 10.15
C PHE A 52 -0.38 -8.90 9.04
N PRO A 53 0.79 -9.34 8.55
CA PRO A 53 0.93 -10.33 7.49
C PRO A 53 0.12 -11.62 7.69
N ASN A 54 0.12 -12.15 8.92
CA ASN A 54 -0.62 -13.35 9.28
C ASN A 54 -2.00 -13.00 9.87
N GLY A 55 -2.14 -11.79 10.43
CA GLY A 55 -3.40 -11.24 10.95
C GLY A 55 -3.60 -11.50 12.45
N ASP A 56 -2.80 -12.38 13.04
CA ASP A 56 -2.80 -12.75 14.46
C ASP A 56 -1.53 -12.33 15.20
N GLU A 57 -0.60 -11.60 14.55
CA GLU A 57 0.58 -11.10 15.22
C GLU A 57 0.23 -10.10 16.35
N LEU A 58 0.98 -10.17 17.45
CA LEU A 58 0.79 -9.29 18.60
C LEU A 58 1.33 -7.87 18.35
N GLU A 59 2.33 -7.76 17.48
CA GLU A 59 3.00 -6.51 17.14
C GLU A 59 2.86 -6.25 15.63
N PRO A 60 2.64 -4.99 15.23
CA PRO A 60 2.57 -4.64 13.82
C PRO A 60 3.94 -4.78 13.16
N ASN A 61 3.92 -5.00 11.84
CA ASN A 61 5.11 -4.94 11.01
C ASN A 61 5.57 -3.49 10.84
N GLU A 62 6.68 -3.14 11.50
CA GLU A 62 7.30 -1.82 11.46
C GLU A 62 7.65 -1.36 10.03
N GLU A 63 8.09 -2.26 9.15
CA GLU A 63 8.38 -1.90 7.75
C GLU A 63 7.11 -1.48 7.00
N GLY A 64 5.98 -2.12 7.32
CA GLY A 64 4.67 -1.78 6.78
C GLY A 64 4.21 -0.40 7.26
N LEU A 65 4.44 -0.08 8.53
CA LEU A 65 4.14 1.24 9.10
C LEU A 65 5.01 2.34 8.48
N ALA A 66 6.33 2.13 8.42
CA ALA A 66 7.29 3.07 7.85
C ALA A 66 7.01 3.40 6.37
N PHE A 67 6.41 2.46 5.63
CA PHE A 67 5.96 2.71 4.26
C PHE A 67 4.82 3.74 4.22
N TYR A 68 3.84 3.65 5.13
CA TYR A 68 2.72 4.58 5.18
C TYR A 68 3.14 5.94 5.72
N ASP A 69 4.07 6.00 6.68
CA ASP A 69 4.66 7.26 7.15
C ASP A 69 5.25 8.06 5.97
N LYS A 70 6.06 7.40 5.12
CA LYS A 70 6.63 8.06 3.93
C LYS A 70 5.58 8.58 2.95
N ILE A 71 4.46 7.87 2.79
CA ILE A 71 3.35 8.34 1.95
C ILE A 71 2.72 9.60 2.55
N PHE A 72 2.50 9.61 3.87
CA PHE A 72 1.89 10.76 4.53
C PHE A 72 2.81 11.98 4.54
N ASP A 73 4.12 11.77 4.71
CA ASP A 73 5.13 12.82 4.58
C ASP A 73 5.10 13.42 3.17
N GLU A 74 5.12 12.58 2.13
CA GLU A 74 5.06 13.02 0.73
C GLU A 74 3.74 13.79 0.43
N LEU A 75 2.60 13.30 0.92
CA LEU A 75 1.32 14.00 0.80
C LEU A 75 1.36 15.37 1.49
N ALA A 76 1.98 15.46 2.68
CA ALA A 76 2.14 16.70 3.41
C ALA A 76 3.03 17.70 2.67
N GLU A 77 4.13 17.25 2.07
CA GLU A 77 5.01 18.07 1.22
C GLU A 77 4.23 18.68 0.03
N HIS A 78 3.35 17.88 -0.58
CA HIS A 78 2.49 18.32 -1.68
C HIS A 78 1.21 19.05 -1.24
N ASN A 79 1.00 19.28 0.06
CA ASN A 79 -0.22 19.89 0.63
C ASN A 79 -1.51 19.16 0.21
N ILE A 80 -1.48 17.83 0.17
CA ILE A 80 -2.63 16.96 -0.10
C ILE A 80 -3.04 16.31 1.22
N GLN A 81 -4.31 16.39 1.58
CA GLN A 81 -4.81 15.78 2.81
C GLN A 81 -5.12 14.28 2.61
N PRO A 82 -4.64 13.38 3.49
CA PRO A 82 -5.09 11.99 3.48
C PRO A 82 -6.53 11.88 4.03
N PHE A 83 -7.34 10.99 3.43
CA PHE A 83 -8.70 10.64 3.89
C PHE A 83 -8.93 9.13 3.94
#